data_AF-K1UKA6-F1
#
_entry.id   AF-K1UKA6-F1
#
_cell.length_a   1.000
_cell.length_b   1.000
_cell.length_c   1.000
_cell.angle_alpha   90.00
_cell.angle_beta   90.00
_cell.angle_gamma   90.00
#
_symmetry.space_group_name_H-M   'P 1'
#
loop_
_entity.id
_entity.type
_entity.pdbx_description
1 polymer ?
#
loop_
_entity_poly.entity_id
_entity_poly.type
_entity_poly.pdbx_seq_one_letter_code
_entity_poly.pdbx_strand_id
1 'polypeptide(L)'
;KNSLDKNQLMILDMLANFDWKRPIYMTQVYILQDFGLMDYLQFDGYAYRLVPILTPTQNPYEIGRIDADYAAPLLRDTFRYGNLEDPRVYADYFIQYNLSASHSREAFATVAKELLRQNRVEEAVELLDLGLERLPTSQIRFTDANTYPFLEAYYAASSLGDETAAGKGRLAAARVCPDADRVHRILPALRRRPGRHGLRPDR
;
A
#
# COMPACT_ATOMS: atom_id res chain seq x y z
N LYS A 1 -11.90 -17.65 24.57
CA LYS A 1 -10.54 -18.26 24.59
C LYS A 1 -10.11 -18.26 26.05
N ASN A 2 -9.82 -19.41 26.66
CA ASN A 2 -9.56 -19.52 28.12
C ASN A 2 -8.08 -19.80 28.45
N SER A 3 -7.19 -19.65 27.48
CA SER A 3 -5.75 -19.82 27.63
C SER A 3 -5.02 -18.75 26.81
N LEU A 4 -3.84 -18.35 27.29
CA LEU A 4 -2.92 -17.46 26.59
C LEU A 4 -1.69 -18.25 26.15
N ASP A 5 -1.30 -18.08 24.89
CA ASP A 5 -0.07 -18.67 24.37
C ASP A 5 1.15 -17.86 24.83
N LYS A 6 2.34 -18.49 24.85
CA LYS A 6 3.59 -17.82 25.25
C LYS A 6 3.84 -16.52 24.49
N ASN A 7 3.57 -16.52 23.18
CA ASN A 7 3.75 -15.34 22.33
C ASN A 7 2.79 -14.21 22.72
N GLN A 8 1.56 -14.55 23.12
CA GLN A 8 0.57 -13.58 23.58
C GLN A 8 0.97 -12.96 24.93
N LEU A 9 1.51 -13.77 25.85
CA LEU A 9 2.03 -13.28 27.13
C LEU A 9 3.20 -12.29 26.95
N MET A 10 4.10 -12.56 26.00
CA MET A 10 5.20 -11.64 25.69
C MET A 10 4.69 -10.29 25.16
N ILE A 11 3.68 -10.29 24.29
CA ILE A 11 3.07 -9.05 23.80
C ILE A 11 2.43 -8.27 24.95
N LEU A 12 1.68 -8.94 25.82
CA LEU A 12 1.07 -8.29 26.98
C LEU A 12 2.11 -7.68 27.91
N ASP A 13 3.21 -8.37 28.17
CA ASP A 13 4.32 -7.85 28.98
C ASP A 13 4.98 -6.62 28.33
N MET A 14 5.20 -6.66 27.01
CA MET A 14 5.68 -5.49 26.27
C MET A 14 4.70 -4.31 26.35
N LEU A 15 3.40 -4.56 26.16
CA LEU A 15 2.35 -3.54 26.22
C LEU A 15 2.15 -2.97 27.63
N ALA A 16 2.43 -3.74 28.68
CA ALA A 16 2.35 -3.26 30.06
C ALA A 16 3.53 -2.37 30.46
N ASN A 17 4.68 -2.50 29.78
CA ASN A 17 5.94 -1.89 30.19
C ASN A 17 6.55 -0.92 29.15
N PHE A 18 5.88 -0.61 28.04
CA PHE A 18 6.44 0.30 27.03
C PHE A 18 6.29 1.78 27.39
N ASP A 19 7.16 2.60 26.81
CA ASP A 19 7.13 4.07 26.89
C ASP A 19 6.88 4.62 25.48
N TRP A 20 5.99 5.61 25.36
CA TRP A 20 5.71 6.32 24.11
C TRP A 20 6.94 7.00 23.49
N LYS A 21 7.96 7.32 24.29
CA LYS A 21 9.25 7.81 23.79
C LYS A 21 9.98 6.78 22.91
N ARG A 22 9.64 5.49 23.05
CA ARG A 22 10.18 4.38 22.25
C ARG A 22 9.01 3.57 21.68
N PRO A 23 8.37 4.04 20.60
CA PRO A 23 7.19 3.39 20.04
C PRO A 23 7.50 1.96 19.57
N ILE A 24 6.52 1.08 19.72
CA ILE A 24 6.58 -0.31 19.26
C ILE A 24 6.31 -0.33 17.76
N TYR A 25 7.21 -0.96 17.01
CA TYR A 25 7.10 -1.22 15.58
C TYR A 25 7.01 -2.71 15.31
N MET A 26 6.11 -3.11 14.43
CA MET A 26 5.97 -4.51 14.00
C MET A 26 5.71 -4.60 12.49
N THR A 27 6.28 -5.63 11.87
CA THR A 27 6.04 -5.96 10.46
C THR A 27 4.88 -6.95 10.31
N GLN A 28 4.68 -7.83 11.30
CA GLN A 28 3.58 -8.79 11.35
C GLN A 28 2.54 -8.38 12.38
N VAL A 29 1.51 -7.67 11.92
CA VAL A 29 0.50 -7.07 12.80
C VAL A 29 -0.64 -7.99 13.18
N TYR A 30 -0.88 -9.08 12.44
CA TYR A 30 -2.00 -9.99 12.70
C TYR A 30 -1.99 -10.60 14.11
N ILE A 31 -0.82 -10.68 14.76
CA ILE A 31 -0.73 -11.11 16.15
C ILE A 31 -1.48 -10.18 17.12
N LEU A 32 -1.70 -8.92 16.73
CA LEU A 32 -2.48 -7.92 17.47
C LEU A 32 -4.00 -8.07 17.33
N GLN A 33 -4.46 -8.87 16.37
CA GLN A 33 -5.89 -9.07 16.13
C GLN A 33 -6.57 -9.71 17.35
N ASP A 34 -5.93 -10.68 17.98
CA ASP A 34 -6.42 -11.33 19.21
C ASP A 34 -6.58 -10.35 20.38
N PHE A 35 -5.92 -9.19 20.32
CA PHE A 35 -5.97 -8.13 21.32
C PHE A 35 -6.89 -6.96 20.93
N GLY A 36 -7.49 -6.99 19.74
CA GLY A 36 -8.29 -5.88 19.22
C GLY A 36 -7.48 -4.62 18.91
N LEU A 37 -6.17 -4.75 18.68
CA LEU A 37 -5.25 -3.62 18.50
C LEU A 37 -4.98 -3.27 17.03
N MET A 38 -5.64 -3.93 16.08
CA MET A 38 -5.46 -3.67 14.65
C MET A 38 -5.84 -2.24 14.25
N ASP A 39 -6.85 -1.67 14.91
CA ASP A 39 -7.35 -0.31 14.64
C ASP A 39 -6.46 0.78 15.26
N TYR A 40 -5.37 0.42 15.94
CA TYR A 40 -4.46 1.33 16.62
C TYR A 40 -3.07 1.34 15.97
N LEU A 41 -3.03 1.09 14.67
CA LEU A 41 -1.80 1.00 13.90
C LEU A 41 -1.63 2.18 12.97
N GLN A 42 -0.39 2.61 12.80
CA GLN A 42 0.02 3.53 11.74
C GLN A 42 1.03 2.85 10.83
N PHE A 43 0.77 2.87 9.52
CA PHE A 43 1.67 2.36 8.51
C PHE A 43 2.74 3.41 8.15
N ASP A 44 4.00 3.08 8.43
CA ASP A 44 5.17 3.94 8.17
C ASP A 44 5.99 3.41 6.96
N GLY A 45 5.36 2.67 6.05
CA GLY A 45 5.95 2.17 4.80
C GLY A 45 6.34 0.69 4.83
N TYR A 46 7.17 0.23 5.78
CA TYR A 46 7.53 -1.20 5.93
C TYR A 46 7.16 -1.81 7.27
N ALA A 47 6.86 -0.96 8.25
CA ALA A 47 6.48 -1.37 9.58
C ALA A 47 5.24 -0.60 10.01
N TYR A 48 4.54 -1.19 10.96
CA TYR A 48 3.38 -0.60 11.59
C TYR A 48 3.77 -0.16 13.00
N ARG A 49 3.53 1.10 13.30
CA ARG A 49 3.70 1.68 14.64
C ARG A 49 2.39 1.56 15.41
N LEU A 50 2.47 1.11 16.65
CA LEU A 50 1.34 1.20 17.58
C LEU A 50 1.13 2.66 18.00
N VAL A 51 -0.07 3.19 17.75
CA VAL A 51 -0.47 4.58 18.08
C VAL A 51 -1.82 4.60 18.79
N PRO A 52 -2.04 5.50 19.76
CA PRO A 52 -3.30 5.57 20.50
C PRO A 52 -4.37 6.36 19.73
N ILE A 53 -4.52 6.06 18.43
CA ILE A 53 -5.45 6.73 17.52
C ILE A 53 -6.32 5.66 16.88
N LEU A 54 -7.60 5.63 17.22
CA LEU A 54 -8.55 4.66 16.67
C LEU A 54 -8.81 4.98 15.19
N THR A 55 -8.38 4.08 14.32
CA THR A 55 -8.59 4.12 12.88
C THR A 55 -9.15 2.76 12.44
N PRO A 56 -10.49 2.63 12.29
CA PRO A 56 -11.10 1.35 11.96
C PRO A 56 -10.54 0.77 10.66
N THR A 57 -10.05 -0.46 10.72
CA THR A 57 -9.50 -1.17 9.56
C THR A 57 -10.64 -1.57 8.63
N GLN A 58 -10.82 -0.84 7.53
CA GLN A 58 -11.88 -1.11 6.56
C GLN A 58 -11.47 -2.18 5.52
N ASN A 59 -10.18 -2.24 5.21
CA ASN A 59 -9.64 -3.14 4.20
C ASN A 59 -8.49 -3.95 4.83
N PRO A 60 -8.56 -5.29 4.84
CA PRO A 60 -7.47 -6.13 5.34
C PRO A 60 -6.13 -5.93 4.62
N TYR A 61 -6.13 -5.36 3.41
CA TYR A 61 -4.93 -5.04 2.63
C TYR A 61 -4.38 -3.62 2.89
N GLU A 62 -5.15 -2.74 3.55
CA GLU A 62 -4.74 -1.38 3.93
C GLU A 62 -5.00 -1.20 5.43
N ILE A 63 -4.10 -1.77 6.24
CA ILE A 63 -4.22 -1.77 7.70
C ILE A 63 -3.65 -0.47 8.28
N GLY A 64 -4.35 0.07 9.27
CA GLY A 64 -3.90 1.22 10.03
C GLY A 64 -4.04 2.56 9.30
N ARG A 65 -3.85 3.64 10.07
CA ARG A 65 -3.73 5.00 9.56
C ARG A 65 -2.46 5.14 8.74
N ILE A 66 -2.46 6.05 7.77
CA ILE A 66 -1.24 6.46 7.07
C ILE A 66 -1.04 7.95 7.32
N ASP A 67 0.17 8.33 7.70
CA ASP A 67 0.60 9.72 7.75
C ASP A 67 1.48 9.98 6.52
N ALA A 68 0.89 10.56 5.47
CA ALA A 68 1.56 10.71 4.19
C ALA A 68 2.80 11.62 4.26
N ASP A 69 2.75 12.67 5.08
CA ASP A 69 3.88 13.59 5.28
C ASP A 69 5.08 12.92 5.96
N TYR A 70 4.82 11.87 6.75
CA TYR A 70 5.87 11.06 7.36
C TYR A 70 6.31 9.90 6.45
N ALA A 71 5.38 9.18 5.84
CA ALA A 71 5.66 7.95 5.12
C ALA A 71 6.23 8.19 3.70
N ALA A 72 5.80 9.24 3.00
CA ALA A 72 6.28 9.50 1.64
C ALA A 72 7.80 9.84 1.61
N PRO A 73 8.35 10.70 2.49
CA PRO A 73 9.79 10.94 2.55
C PRO A 73 10.60 9.70 2.95
N LEU A 74 10.04 8.81 3.78
CA LEU A 74 10.70 7.55 4.12
C LEU A 74 10.90 6.67 2.89
N LEU A 75 9.85 6.49 2.10
CA LEU A 75 9.91 5.73 0.84
C LEU A 75 10.80 6.42 -0.20
N ARG A 76 10.74 7.75 -0.29
CA ARG A 76 11.48 8.51 -1.30
C ARG A 76 12.98 8.56 -1.02
N ASP A 77 13.35 8.93 0.20
CA ASP A 77 14.70 9.42 0.50
C ASP A 77 15.46 8.52 1.50
N THR A 78 14.75 7.75 2.33
CA THR A 78 15.37 7.02 3.44
C THR A 78 15.59 5.55 3.13
N PHE A 79 14.57 4.88 2.56
CA PHE A 79 14.63 3.46 2.29
C PHE A 79 15.52 3.14 1.07
N ARG A 80 16.06 1.92 1.07
CA ARG A 80 16.99 1.45 0.05
C ARG A 80 16.44 0.20 -0.62
N TYR A 81 16.49 0.18 -1.94
CA TYR A 81 15.84 -0.82 -2.79
C TYR A 81 16.82 -1.78 -3.47
N GLY A 82 18.08 -1.83 -3.01
CA GLY A 82 19.05 -2.81 -3.52
C GLY A 82 19.50 -2.61 -4.97
N ASN A 83 19.36 -1.39 -5.52
CA ASN A 83 19.75 -1.03 -6.89
C ASN A 83 19.03 -1.85 -7.97
N LEU A 84 17.78 -2.26 -7.70
CA LEU A 84 16.98 -3.09 -8.58
C LEU A 84 16.46 -2.34 -9.82
N GLU A 85 16.69 -1.03 -9.90
CA GLU A 85 16.52 -0.25 -11.12
C GLU A 85 17.54 -0.63 -12.23
N ASP A 86 18.72 -1.16 -11.86
CA ASP A 86 19.74 -1.56 -12.84
C ASP A 86 19.40 -2.93 -13.46
N PRO A 87 19.18 -3.02 -14.79
CA PRO A 87 18.84 -4.28 -15.44
C PRO A 87 19.92 -5.37 -15.33
N ARG A 88 21.16 -5.00 -14.96
CA ARG A 88 22.27 -5.94 -14.75
C ARG A 88 22.21 -6.63 -13.38
N VAL A 89 21.44 -6.09 -12.44
CA VAL A 89 21.25 -6.72 -11.12
C VAL A 89 20.28 -7.88 -11.29
N TYR A 90 20.70 -9.07 -10.85
CA TYR A 90 19.86 -10.26 -10.88
C TYR A 90 19.00 -10.35 -9.62
N ALA A 91 17.69 -10.20 -9.77
CA ALA A 91 16.71 -10.39 -8.71
C ALA A 91 16.34 -11.87 -8.56
N ASP A 92 17.13 -12.61 -7.79
CA ASP A 92 16.92 -14.03 -7.53
C ASP A 92 15.62 -14.32 -6.74
N TYR A 93 15.29 -15.59 -6.58
CA TYR A 93 14.08 -15.98 -5.83
C TYR A 93 14.05 -15.42 -4.40
N PHE A 94 15.20 -15.35 -3.72
CA PHE A 94 15.26 -14.89 -2.35
C PHE A 94 14.95 -13.38 -2.26
N ILE A 95 15.47 -12.57 -3.19
CA ILE A 95 15.14 -11.14 -3.29
C ILE A 95 13.66 -10.97 -3.57
N GLN A 96 13.10 -11.69 -4.55
CA GLN A 96 11.66 -11.63 -4.87
C GLN A 96 10.80 -11.95 -3.63
N TYR A 97 11.16 -13.02 -2.92
CA TYR A 97 10.46 -13.48 -1.74
C TYR A 97 10.47 -12.42 -0.63
N ASN A 98 11.65 -11.88 -0.30
CA ASN A 98 11.76 -10.89 0.78
C ASN A 98 11.08 -9.56 0.44
N LEU A 99 11.14 -9.12 -0.82
CA LEU A 99 10.43 -7.91 -1.25
C LEU A 99 8.91 -8.09 -1.22
N SER A 100 8.42 -9.29 -1.54
CA SER A 100 7.00 -9.62 -1.41
C SER A 100 6.58 -9.72 0.06
N ALA A 101 7.39 -10.33 0.92
CA ALA A 101 7.08 -10.49 2.34
C ALA A 101 7.09 -9.15 3.11
N SER A 102 7.92 -8.19 2.67
CA SER A 102 7.97 -6.83 3.23
C SER A 102 6.98 -5.87 2.58
N HIS A 103 6.20 -6.32 1.60
CA HIS A 103 5.28 -5.48 0.81
C HIS A 103 5.97 -4.25 0.20
N SER A 104 7.22 -4.43 -0.24
CA SER A 104 8.13 -3.30 -0.52
C SER A 104 7.65 -2.39 -1.65
N ARG A 105 7.12 -2.97 -2.74
CA ARG A 105 6.60 -2.21 -3.88
C ARG A 105 5.23 -1.61 -3.57
N GLU A 106 4.38 -2.38 -2.92
CA GLU A 106 3.00 -2.05 -2.57
C GLU A 106 2.92 -0.81 -1.67
N ALA A 107 3.91 -0.65 -0.77
CA ALA A 107 4.01 0.49 0.14
C ALA A 107 3.91 1.86 -0.57
N PHE A 108 4.51 2.01 -1.74
CA PHE A 108 4.41 3.23 -2.55
C PHE A 108 2.97 3.53 -2.96
N ALA A 109 2.25 2.53 -3.47
CA ALA A 109 0.87 2.71 -3.87
C ALA A 109 -0.06 2.95 -2.68
N THR A 110 0.18 2.28 -1.55
CA THR A 110 -0.57 2.51 -0.31
C THR A 110 -0.45 3.95 0.17
N VAL A 111 0.76 4.51 0.21
CA VAL A 111 0.98 5.91 0.60
C VAL A 111 0.47 6.89 -0.47
N ALA A 112 0.64 6.57 -1.76
CA ALA A 112 0.13 7.39 -2.85
C ALA A 112 -1.41 7.49 -2.81
N LYS A 113 -2.13 6.40 -2.51
CA LYS A 113 -3.59 6.45 -2.32
C LYS A 113 -3.98 7.39 -1.19
N GLU A 114 -3.20 7.44 -0.10
CA GLU A 114 -3.44 8.40 0.97
C GLU A 114 -3.21 9.85 0.52
N LEU A 115 -2.14 10.12 -0.23
CA LEU A 115 -1.92 11.43 -0.86
C LEU A 115 -3.10 11.83 -1.76
N LEU A 116 -3.66 10.89 -2.53
CA LEU A 116 -4.85 11.13 -3.36
C LEU A 116 -6.10 11.44 -2.53
N ARG A 117 -6.32 10.77 -1.38
CA ARG A 117 -7.41 11.11 -0.45
C ARG A 117 -7.28 12.54 0.10
N GLN A 118 -6.06 13.06 0.14
CA GLN A 118 -5.74 14.43 0.54
C GLN A 118 -5.70 15.41 -0.65
N ASN A 119 -6.11 14.99 -1.86
CA ASN A 119 -6.05 15.75 -3.12
C ASN A 119 -4.64 16.19 -3.56
N ARG A 120 -3.58 15.53 -3.06
CA ARG A 120 -2.19 15.78 -3.46
C ARG A 120 -1.80 14.92 -4.66
N VAL A 121 -2.42 15.21 -5.80
CA VAL A 121 -2.37 14.35 -6.99
C VAL A 121 -0.98 14.25 -7.59
N GLU A 122 -0.29 15.38 -7.76
CA GLU A 122 1.05 15.44 -8.36
C GLU A 122 2.06 14.59 -7.56
N GLU A 123 2.09 14.77 -6.25
CA GLU A 123 2.98 14.05 -5.34
C GLU A 123 2.66 12.55 -5.30
N ALA A 124 1.36 12.18 -5.35
CA ALA A 124 0.96 10.79 -5.44
C ALA A 124 1.49 10.12 -6.72
N VAL A 125 1.41 10.82 -7.86
CA VAL A 125 1.90 10.31 -9.15
C VAL A 125 3.43 10.23 -9.16
N GLU A 126 4.14 11.20 -8.59
CA GLU A 126 5.60 11.15 -8.41
C GLU A 126 6.00 9.92 -7.58
N LEU A 127 5.30 9.66 -6.48
CA LEU A 127 5.60 8.53 -5.60
C LEU A 127 5.33 7.18 -6.28
N LEU A 128 4.26 7.07 -7.07
CA LEU A 128 3.98 5.88 -7.87
C LEU A 128 5.06 5.64 -8.94
N ASP A 129 5.46 6.69 -9.66
CA ASP A 129 6.49 6.61 -10.69
C ASP A 129 7.83 6.17 -10.08
N LEU A 130 8.20 6.75 -8.94
CA LEU A 130 9.39 6.38 -8.19
C LEU A 130 9.34 4.90 -7.75
N GLY A 131 8.19 4.42 -7.27
CA GLY A 131 8.03 3.02 -6.90
C GLY A 131 8.27 2.06 -8.06
N LEU A 132 7.79 2.39 -9.26
CA LEU A 132 8.01 1.60 -10.47
C LEU A 132 9.42 1.78 -11.07
N GLU A 133 10.11 2.88 -10.79
CA GLU A 133 11.51 3.08 -11.14
C GLU A 133 12.43 2.21 -10.27
N ARG A 134 12.26 2.29 -8.93
CA ARG A 134 13.10 1.57 -7.95
C ARG A 134 12.83 0.07 -7.92
N LEU A 135 11.58 -0.34 -8.16
CA LEU A 135 11.15 -1.74 -8.11
C LEU A 135 10.44 -2.12 -9.42
N PRO A 136 11.18 -2.12 -10.56
CA PRO A 136 10.59 -2.19 -11.88
C PRO A 136 9.97 -3.55 -12.15
N THR A 137 8.91 -3.56 -12.97
CA THR A 137 8.18 -4.78 -13.35
C THR A 137 9.01 -5.76 -14.19
N SER A 138 10.11 -5.31 -14.79
CA SER A 138 11.08 -6.17 -15.49
C SER A 138 11.94 -7.00 -14.53
N GLN A 139 12.16 -6.52 -13.30
CA GLN A 139 12.93 -7.21 -12.29
C GLN A 139 12.02 -7.90 -11.27
N ILE A 140 10.99 -7.21 -10.80
CA ILE A 140 10.08 -7.71 -9.76
C ILE A 140 8.86 -8.35 -10.38
N ARG A 141 8.64 -9.64 -10.05
CA ARG A 141 7.52 -10.43 -10.57
C ARG A 141 6.19 -9.74 -10.30
N PHE A 142 5.31 -9.82 -11.28
CA PHE A 142 3.93 -9.41 -11.10
C PHE A 142 3.24 -10.33 -10.08
N THR A 143 2.58 -9.69 -9.12
CA THR A 143 1.54 -10.30 -8.30
C THR A 143 0.35 -9.35 -8.23
N ASP A 144 -0.82 -9.90 -7.94
CA ASP A 144 -2.03 -9.10 -7.74
C ASP A 144 -1.81 -8.04 -6.63
N ALA A 145 -1.20 -8.45 -5.52
CA ALA A 145 -0.94 -7.60 -4.35
C ALA A 145 0.00 -6.43 -4.65
N ASN A 146 1.06 -6.63 -5.44
CA ASN A 146 2.09 -5.60 -5.62
C ASN A 146 1.89 -4.68 -6.84
N THR A 147 0.85 -4.92 -7.64
CA THR A 147 0.63 -4.20 -8.90
C THR A 147 -0.76 -3.60 -9.02
N TYR A 148 -1.81 -4.31 -8.59
CA TYR A 148 -3.15 -3.72 -8.62
C TYR A 148 -3.26 -2.40 -7.86
N PRO A 149 -2.63 -2.24 -6.68
CA PRO A 149 -2.65 -0.96 -5.97
C PRO A 149 -2.09 0.21 -6.81
N PHE A 150 -1.06 -0.02 -7.64
CA PHE A 150 -0.53 1.01 -8.55
C PHE A 150 -1.54 1.38 -9.62
N LEU A 151 -2.15 0.38 -10.26
CA LEU A 151 -3.15 0.62 -11.30
C LEU A 151 -4.32 1.42 -10.73
N GLU A 152 -4.87 0.99 -9.60
CA GLU A 152 -5.93 1.69 -8.89
C GLU A 152 -5.55 3.14 -8.59
N ALA A 153 -4.34 3.37 -8.06
CA ALA A 153 -3.87 4.70 -7.72
C ALA A 153 -3.68 5.59 -8.96
N TYR A 154 -3.09 5.10 -10.05
CA TYR A 154 -2.97 5.85 -11.30
C TYR A 154 -4.33 6.22 -11.91
N TYR A 155 -5.31 5.29 -11.90
CA TYR A 155 -6.66 5.59 -12.39
C TYR A 155 -7.41 6.55 -11.47
N ALA A 156 -7.20 6.47 -10.16
CA ALA A 156 -7.75 7.42 -9.20
C ALA A 156 -7.15 8.81 -9.40
N ALA A 157 -5.82 8.92 -9.55
CA ALA A 157 -5.13 10.17 -9.87
C ALA A 157 -5.66 10.81 -11.16
N SER A 158 -5.90 10.00 -12.19
CA SER A 158 -6.49 10.49 -13.43
C SER A 158 -7.92 11.01 -13.25
N SER A 159 -8.71 10.34 -12.42
CA SER A 159 -10.07 10.80 -12.08
C SER A 159 -10.06 12.11 -11.28
N LEU A 160 -8.94 12.43 -10.62
CA LEU A 160 -8.73 13.65 -9.85
C LEU A 160 -8.05 14.78 -10.66
N GLY A 161 -7.81 14.57 -11.96
CA GLY A 161 -7.37 15.63 -12.88
C GLY A 161 -5.99 15.43 -13.52
N ASP A 162 -5.25 14.36 -13.21
CA ASP A 162 -3.99 14.07 -13.91
C ASP A 162 -4.25 13.38 -15.27
N GLU A 163 -4.06 14.12 -16.36
CA GLU A 163 -4.29 13.62 -17.72
C GLU A 163 -3.31 12.50 -18.13
N THR A 164 -2.12 12.47 -17.51
CA THR A 164 -1.05 11.51 -17.83
C THR A 164 -1.20 10.19 -17.07
N ALA A 165 -1.80 10.22 -15.88
CA ALA A 165 -1.84 9.10 -14.95
C ALA A 165 -2.56 7.87 -15.53
N ALA A 166 -3.66 8.05 -16.26
CA ALA A 166 -4.31 6.93 -16.95
C ALA A 166 -3.45 6.32 -18.07
N GLY A 167 -2.57 7.10 -18.70
CA GLY A 167 -1.56 6.62 -19.63
C GLY A 167 -0.52 5.75 -18.92
N LYS A 168 0.02 6.26 -17.81
CA LYS A 168 1.00 5.56 -16.96
C LYS A 168 0.45 4.24 -16.43
N GLY A 169 -0.79 4.24 -15.92
CA GLY A 169 -1.48 3.03 -15.48
C GLY A 169 -1.64 1.98 -16.58
N ARG A 170 -2.00 2.40 -17.80
CA ARG A 170 -2.07 1.48 -18.96
C ARG A 170 -0.72 0.89 -19.34
N LEU A 171 0.35 1.70 -19.34
CA LEU A 171 1.71 1.23 -19.62
C LEU A 171 2.17 0.22 -18.57
N ALA A 172 1.91 0.48 -17.29
CA ALA A 172 2.21 -0.46 -16.21
C ALA A 172 1.44 -1.78 -16.39
N ALA A 173 0.14 -1.71 -16.72
CA ALA A 173 -0.70 -2.89 -16.96
C ALA A 173 -0.23 -3.71 -18.18
N ALA A 174 0.20 -3.06 -19.27
CA ALA A 174 0.66 -3.75 -20.48
C ALA A 174 1.96 -4.53 -20.27
N ARG A 175 2.85 -4.05 -19.39
CA ARG A 175 4.08 -4.77 -19.00
C ARG A 175 3.79 -6.01 -18.14
N VAL A 176 2.66 -5.99 -17.46
CA VAL A 176 2.22 -6.99 -16.49
C VAL A 176 1.41 -8.09 -17.16
N CYS A 177 0.53 -7.72 -18.08
CA CYS A 177 -0.30 -8.64 -18.84
C CYS A 177 -0.15 -8.33 -20.32
N PRO A 178 0.58 -9.18 -21.09
CA PRO A 178 0.67 -9.05 -22.54
C PRO A 178 -0.68 -9.23 -23.25
N ASP A 179 -1.67 -9.79 -22.54
CA ASP A 179 -3.00 -10.10 -23.05
C ASP A 179 -4.02 -9.05 -22.57
N ALA A 180 -4.30 -8.06 -23.44
CA ALA A 180 -5.08 -6.86 -23.13
C ALA A 180 -6.52 -7.16 -22.64
N ASP A 181 -7.08 -8.31 -22.98
CA ASP A 181 -8.45 -8.71 -22.61
C ASP A 181 -8.62 -9.09 -21.14
N ARG A 182 -7.52 -9.35 -20.43
CA ARG A 182 -7.54 -9.62 -18.97
C ARG A 182 -7.55 -8.34 -18.15
N VAL A 183 -6.92 -7.28 -18.65
CA VAL A 183 -6.91 -5.94 -18.02
C VAL A 183 -8.33 -5.40 -17.89
N HIS A 184 -9.18 -5.56 -18.91
CA HIS A 184 -10.59 -5.16 -18.87
C HIS A 184 -11.45 -5.93 -17.86
N ARG A 185 -11.05 -7.15 -17.47
CA ARG A 185 -11.73 -7.95 -16.42
C ARG A 185 -11.34 -7.57 -15.00
N ILE A 186 -10.20 -6.91 -14.82
CA ILE A 186 -9.70 -6.41 -13.52
C ILE A 186 -10.30 -5.02 -13.20
N LEU A 187 -10.69 -4.26 -14.22
CA LEU A 187 -11.26 -2.91 -14.15
C LEU A 187 -12.80 -2.72 -13.95
N PRO A 188 -13.66 -3.70 -13.57
CA PRO A 188 -15.11 -3.45 -13.42
C PRO A 188 -15.48 -2.47 -12.30
N ALA A 189 -14.66 -2.35 -11.25
CA ALA A 189 -15.00 -1.58 -10.05
C ALA A 189 -14.91 -0.04 -10.23
N LEU A 190 -14.16 0.45 -11.23
CA LEU A 190 -13.87 1.88 -11.41
C LEU A 190 -14.71 2.54 -12.52
N ARG A 191 -15.60 1.81 -13.19
CA ARG A 191 -16.48 2.37 -14.24
C ARG A 191 -17.66 3.20 -13.70
N ARG A 192 -17.84 3.30 -12.37
CA ARG A 192 -18.82 4.19 -11.77
C ARG A 192 -18.24 5.59 -11.64
N ARG A 193 -18.44 6.42 -12.67
CA ARG A 193 -18.28 7.88 -12.55
C ARG A 193 -19.09 8.40 -11.34
N PRO A 194 -18.56 9.28 -10.50
CA PRO A 194 -19.40 10.03 -9.58
C PRO A 194 -20.18 11.08 -10.40
N GLY A 195 -21.51 11.05 -10.32
CA GLY A 195 -22.36 12.13 -10.83
C GLY A 195 -23.34 11.75 -11.95
N ARG A 196 -24.50 11.24 -11.55
CA ARG A 196 -25.82 11.78 -11.90
C ARG A 196 -26.82 11.23 -10.89
N HIS A 197 -26.95 11.91 -9.75
CA HIS A 197 -28.19 11.81 -8.97
C HIS A 197 -29.31 12.44 -9.80
N GLY A 198 -29.87 11.62 -10.70
CA GLY A 198 -31.18 11.87 -11.27
C GLY A 198 -32.22 11.46 -10.25
N LEU A 199 -32.93 12.43 -9.72
CA LEU A 199 -34.21 12.28 -9.03
C LEU A 199 -35.07 11.24 -9.78
N ARG A 200 -35.42 10.14 -9.13
CA ARG A 200 -36.60 9.35 -9.52
C ARG A 200 -37.79 9.93 -8.75
N PRO A 201 -38.90 10.28 -9.42
CA PRO A 201 -40.14 10.54 -8.72
C PRO A 201 -40.73 9.21 -8.25
N ASP A 202 -41.19 9.19 -7.00
CA ASP A 202 -41.97 8.11 -6.42
C ASP A 202 -43.19 7.77 -7.29
N ARG A 203 -43.33 6.48 -7.60
CA ARG A 203 -44.61 5.79 -7.80
C ARG A 203 -44.46 4.33 -7.37
#